data_AF-G5QD04-F1
#
_entry.id   AF-G5QD04-F1
#
_cell.length_a   1.000
_cell.length_b   1.000
_cell.length_c   1.000
_cell.angle_alpha   90.00
_cell.angle_beta   90.00
_cell.angle_gamma   90.00
#
_symmetry.space_group_name_H-M   'P 1'
#
loop_
_entity.id
_entity.type
_entity.pdbx_description
1 polymer ?
#
loop_
_entity_poly.entity_id
_entity_poly.type
_entity_poly.pdbx_seq_one_letter_code
_entity_poly.pdbx_strand_id
1 'polypeptide(L)'
;MLPLGIIAGLLIGKPLGISLFCWLALRFKLAHLPQGTTYQQIMAVGILCGIGFTMSIFIASLAFGNVDPELINWAKLGILIGSLLSAVVGYSWLRARLNAPA
;
A
#
# COMPACT_ATOMS: atom_id res chain seq x y z
N MET A 1 -5.87 15.01 -12.29
CA MET A 1 -6.61 14.26 -11.24
C MET A 1 -6.15 12.80 -11.13
N LEU A 2 -5.88 12.11 -12.24
CA LEU A 2 -5.46 10.70 -12.24
C LEU A 2 -4.27 10.36 -11.32
N PRO A 3 -3.13 11.11 -11.32
CA PRO A 3 -2.01 10.80 -10.43
C PRO A 3 -2.36 10.85 -8.94
N LEU A 4 -3.17 11.85 -8.53
CA LEU A 4 -3.64 12.00 -7.16
C LEU A 4 -4.51 10.81 -6.72
N GLY A 5 -5.42 10.35 -7.59
CA GLY A 5 -6.25 9.17 -7.32
C GLY A 5 -5.41 7.91 -7.14
N ILE A 6 -4.38 7.73 -7.98
CA ILE A 6 -3.44 6.61 -7.87
C ILE A 6 -2.64 6.69 -6.56
N ILE A 7 -2.08 7.86 -6.23
CA ILE A 7 -1.31 8.06 -5.00
C ILE A 7 -2.18 7.77 -3.78
N ALA A 8 -3.41 8.31 -3.73
CA ALA A 8 -4.34 8.05 -2.63
C ALA A 8 -4.73 6.57 -2.56
N GLY A 9 -4.97 5.91 -3.70
CA GLY A 9 -5.29 4.49 -3.74
C GLY A 9 -4.16 3.60 -3.21
N LEU A 10 -2.91 3.90 -3.55
CA LEU A 10 -1.74 3.17 -3.07
C LEU A 10 -1.41 3.48 -1.61
N LEU A 11 -1.43 4.75 -1.22
CA LEU A 11 -1.00 5.19 0.11
C LEU A 11 -2.06 4.98 1.18
N ILE A 12 -3.34 5.13 0.85
CA ILE A 12 -4.46 5.07 1.80
C ILE A 12 -5.27 3.79 1.58
N GLY A 13 -5.59 3.45 0.33
CA GLY A 13 -6.44 2.29 0.02
C GLY A 13 -5.86 0.96 0.51
N LYS A 14 -4.55 0.75 0.30
CA LYS A 14 -3.85 -0.48 0.73
C LYS A 14 -3.83 -0.68 2.25
N PRO A 15 -3.33 0.28 3.07
CA PRO A 15 -3.32 0.09 4.52
C PRO A 15 -4.73 0.04 5.10
N LEU A 16 -5.70 0.81 4.59
CA LEU A 16 -7.07 0.71 5.06
C LEU A 16 -7.68 -0.66 4.74
N GLY A 17 -7.51 -1.16 3.52
CA GLY A 17 -8.00 -2.48 3.14
C GLY A 17 -7.39 -3.59 4.00
N ILE A 18 -6.06 -3.61 4.12
CA ILE A 18 -5.36 -4.65 4.89
C ILE A 18 -5.72 -4.59 6.37
N SER A 19 -5.71 -3.39 6.98
CA SER A 19 -6.04 -3.24 8.40
C SER A 19 -7.49 -3.61 8.71
N LEU A 20 -8.43 -3.22 7.85
CA LEU A 20 -9.85 -3.57 7.98
C LEU A 20 -10.07 -5.08 7.89
N PHE A 21 -9.55 -5.73 6.85
CA PHE A 21 -9.74 -7.18 6.68
C PHE A 21 -9.01 -7.99 7.74
N CYS A 22 -7.83 -7.55 8.18
CA CYS A 22 -7.14 -8.18 9.30
C CYS A 22 -7.93 -8.04 10.60
N TRP A 23 -8.48 -6.86 10.88
CA TRP A 23 -9.34 -6.64 12.05
C TRP A 23 -10.61 -7.50 12.01
N LEU A 24 -11.26 -7.61 10.86
CA LEU A 24 -12.42 -8.48 10.69
C LEU A 24 -12.06 -9.95 10.91
N ALA A 25 -10.94 -10.42 10.34
CA ALA A 25 -10.48 -11.80 10.53
C ALA A 25 -10.21 -12.14 12.00
N LEU A 26 -9.60 -11.21 12.74
CA LEU A 26 -9.37 -11.35 14.19
C LEU A 26 -10.70 -11.33 14.97
N ARG A 27 -11.62 -10.43 14.61
CA ARG A 27 -12.92 -10.27 15.29
C ARG A 27 -13.82 -11.50 15.12
N PHE A 28 -13.81 -12.12 13.94
CA PHE A 28 -14.54 -13.35 13.67
C PHE A 28 -13.78 -14.62 14.09
N LYS A 29 -12.61 -14.48 14.72
CA LYS A 29 -11.74 -15.61 15.15
C LYS A 29 -11.36 -16.55 13.99
N LEU A 30 -11.31 -16.02 12.76
CA LEU A 30 -10.88 -16.75 11.57
C LEU A 30 -9.36 -16.87 11.48
N ALA A 31 -8.64 -16.00 12.19
CA ALA A 31 -7.18 -15.97 12.25
C ALA A 31 -6.69 -15.47 13.61
N HIS A 32 -5.41 -15.68 13.91
CA HIS A 32 -4.73 -15.17 15.10
C HIS A 32 -3.44 -14.44 14.68
N LEU A 33 -3.04 -13.43 15.43
CA LEU A 33 -1.74 -12.80 15.22
C LEU A 33 -0.61 -13.78 15.56
N PRO A 34 0.44 -13.88 14.72
CA PRO A 34 1.66 -14.59 15.06
C PRO A 34 2.29 -14.08 16.37
N GLN A 35 2.95 -14.96 17.11
CA GLN A 35 3.67 -14.58 18.33
C GLN A 35 4.72 -13.50 18.03
N GLY A 36 4.74 -12.45 18.85
CA GLY A 36 5.67 -11.32 18.68
C GLY A 36 5.25 -10.27 17.64
N THR A 37 4.09 -10.43 16.98
CA THR A 37 3.57 -9.42 16.06
C THR A 37 2.47 -8.57 16.69
N THR A 38 2.53 -7.27 16.46
CA THR A 38 1.50 -6.32 16.92
C THR A 38 0.65 -5.82 15.76
N TYR A 39 -0.58 -5.41 16.05
CA TYR A 39 -1.48 -4.83 15.05
C TYR A 39 -0.87 -3.58 14.37
N GLN A 40 -0.04 -2.83 15.08
CA GLN A 40 0.69 -1.69 14.53
C GLN A 40 1.73 -2.09 13.48
N GLN A 41 2.40 -3.24 13.66
CA GLN A 41 3.32 -3.78 12.66
C GLN A 41 2.56 -4.25 11.42
N ILE A 42 1.39 -4.87 11.58
CA ILE A 42 0.52 -5.25 10.44
C ILE A 42 0.11 -4.01 9.64
N MET A 43 -0.26 -2.92 10.32
CA MET A 43 -0.59 -1.68 9.65
C MET A 43 0.61 -1.09 8.89
N ALA A 44 1.80 -1.11 9.49
CA ALA A 44 3.04 -0.66 8.82
C ALA A 44 3.36 -1.50 7.57
N VAL A 45 3.21 -2.82 7.66
CA VAL A 45 3.32 -3.73 6.51
C VAL A 45 2.25 -3.43 5.46
N GLY A 46 1.03 -3.10 5.89
CA GLY A 46 -0.04 -2.69 4.99
C GLY A 46 0.29 -1.43 4.17
N ILE A 47 1.02 -0.47 4.74
CA ILE A 47 1.55 0.70 4.03
C ILE A 47 2.61 0.27 3.00
N LEU A 48 3.53 -0.64 3.38
CA LEU A 48 4.54 -1.19 2.47
C LEU A 48 3.91 -1.97 1.30
N CYS A 49 2.77 -2.62 1.50
CA CYS A 49 2.02 -3.24 0.41
C CYS A 49 1.53 -2.22 -0.64
N GLY A 50 1.51 -0.93 -0.31
CA GLY A 50 1.24 0.18 -1.24
C GLY A 50 2.30 0.39 -2.31
N ILE A 51 3.45 -0.29 -2.23
CA ILE A 51 4.48 -0.28 -3.28
C ILE A 51 3.97 -1.08 -4.48
N GLY A 52 3.31 -0.39 -5.41
CA GLY A 52 2.69 -0.99 -6.59
C GLY A 52 3.63 -1.15 -7.79
N PHE A 53 4.67 -0.30 -7.88
CA PHE A 53 5.71 -0.25 -8.93
C PHE A 53 5.40 -1.03 -10.21
N THR A 54 6.03 -2.19 -10.43
CA THR A 54 5.90 -2.96 -11.69
C THR A 54 4.48 -3.47 -11.94
N MET A 55 3.81 -4.02 -10.93
CA MET A 55 2.45 -4.55 -11.08
C MET A 55 1.44 -3.44 -11.38
N SER A 56 1.54 -2.30 -10.71
CA SER A 56 0.66 -1.16 -10.99
C SER A 56 0.95 -0.53 -12.35
N ILE A 57 2.21 -0.46 -12.80
CA ILE A 57 2.54 0.05 -14.14
C ILE A 57 1.98 -0.90 -15.21
N PHE A 58 2.07 -2.21 -14.99
CA PHE A 58 1.45 -3.21 -15.87
C PHE A 58 -0.07 -3.03 -15.94
N ILE A 59 -0.75 -2.90 -14.80
CA ILE A 59 -2.20 -2.64 -14.76
C ILE A 59 -2.56 -1.31 -15.44
N ALA A 60 -1.77 -0.25 -15.26
CA ALA A 60 -1.98 1.02 -15.95
C ALA A 60 -1.82 0.90 -17.47
N SER A 61 -0.86 0.09 -17.94
CA SER A 61 -0.68 -0.17 -19.37
C SER A 61 -1.84 -0.95 -19.96
N LEU A 62 -2.44 -1.90 -19.22
CA LEU A 62 -3.65 -2.60 -19.65
C LEU A 62 -4.88 -1.68 -19.67
N ALA A 63 -4.99 -0.79 -18.67
CA ALA A 63 -6.13 0.10 -18.53
C ALA A 63 -6.15 1.26 -19.53
N PHE A 64 -4.98 1.84 -19.82
CA PHE A 64 -4.86 3.06 -20.65
C PHE A 64 -4.10 2.86 -21.95
N GLY A 65 -3.51 1.68 -22.19
CA GLY A 65 -2.70 1.34 -23.36
C GLY A 65 -3.34 1.65 -24.71
N ASN A 66 -4.64 1.36 -24.82
CA ASN A 66 -5.42 1.55 -26.05
C ASN A 66 -6.26 2.83 -26.04
N VAL A 67 -6.18 3.63 -24.97
CA VAL A 67 -7.05 4.81 -24.77
C VAL A 67 -6.28 6.08 -25.07
N ASP A 68 -5.18 6.32 -24.36
CA ASP A 68 -4.37 7.54 -24.51
C ASP A 68 -2.96 7.31 -23.94
N PRO A 69 -1.90 7.46 -24.77
CA PRO A 69 -0.52 7.40 -24.31
C PRO A 69 -0.15 8.41 -23.22
N GLU A 70 -0.77 9.61 -23.20
CA GLU A 70 -0.48 10.61 -22.14
C GLU A 70 -0.95 10.12 -20.76
N LEU A 71 -2.12 9.48 -20.69
CA LEU A 71 -2.65 8.94 -19.44
C LEU A 71 -1.70 7.91 -18.81
N ILE A 72 -0.99 7.14 -19.63
CA ILE A 72 0.01 6.18 -19.16
C ILE A 72 1.19 6.89 -18.48
N ASN A 73 1.65 8.01 -19.05
CA ASN A 73 2.75 8.79 -18.46
C ASN A 73 2.33 9.38 -17.11
N TRP A 74 1.14 9.96 -17.04
CA TRP A 74 0.56 10.45 -15.78
C TRP A 74 0.35 9.33 -14.76
N ALA A 75 -0.10 8.15 -15.20
CA ALA A 75 -0.27 6.98 -14.36
C ALA A 75 1.06 6.52 -13.77
N LYS A 76 2.09 6.37 -14.61
CA LYS A 76 3.44 6.00 -14.19
C LYS A 76 3.98 6.96 -13.14
N LEU A 77 3.86 8.28 -13.36
CA LEU A 77 4.28 9.28 -12.38
C LEU A 77 3.54 9.11 -11.04
N GLY A 78 2.21 8.95 -11.07
CA GLY A 78 1.42 8.72 -9.86
C GLY A 78 1.83 7.45 -9.12
N ILE A 79 2.08 6.35 -9.85
CA ILE A 79 2.51 5.07 -9.27
C ILE A 79 3.89 5.19 -8.64
N LEU A 80 4.84 5.84 -9.31
CA LEU A 80 6.21 6.02 -8.81
C LEU A 80 6.22 6.85 -7.54
N ILE A 81 5.54 8.01 -7.56
CA ILE A 81 5.44 8.90 -6.40
C ILE A 81 4.72 8.18 -5.24
N GLY A 82 3.57 7.55 -5.52
CA GLY A 82 2.81 6.81 -4.51
C GLY A 82 3.63 5.66 -3.90
N SER A 83 4.34 4.90 -4.72
CA SER A 83 5.20 3.80 -4.27
C SER A 83 6.36 4.29 -3.43
N LEU A 84 6.99 5.41 -3.80
CA LEU A 84 8.08 6.01 -3.02
C LEU A 84 7.57 6.51 -1.66
N LEU A 85 6.43 7.19 -1.63
CA LEU A 85 5.80 7.64 -0.39
C LEU A 85 5.43 6.45 0.52
N SER A 86 4.81 5.41 -0.03
CA SER A 86 4.52 4.17 0.69
C SER A 86 5.77 3.50 1.23
N ALA A 87 6.86 3.47 0.46
CA ALA A 87 8.13 2.90 0.90
C ALA A 87 8.74 3.68 2.06
N VAL A 88 8.84 5.02 1.94
CA VAL A 88 9.43 5.87 2.98
C VAL A 88 8.58 5.86 4.25
N VAL A 89 7.27 6.04 4.13
CA VAL A 89 6.34 6.07 5.29
C VAL A 89 6.26 4.69 5.94
N GLY A 90 6.09 3.63 5.15
CA GLY A 90 6.00 2.27 5.67
C GLY A 90 7.29 1.83 6.35
N TYR A 91 8.45 2.10 5.76
CA TYR A 91 9.75 1.76 6.35
C TYR A 91 10.03 2.55 7.62
N SER A 92 9.82 3.87 7.61
CA SER A 92 10.06 4.72 8.78
C SER A 92 9.17 4.32 9.96
N TRP A 93 7.89 4.04 9.70
CA TRP A 93 6.96 3.53 10.71
C TRP A 93 7.39 2.17 11.24
N LEU A 94 7.70 1.21 10.34
CA LEU A 94 8.09 -0.13 10.74
C LEU A 94 9.37 -0.11 11.58
N ARG A 95 10.37 0.68 11.19
CA ARG A 95 11.63 0.87 11.94
C ARG A 95 11.37 1.43 13.34
N ALA A 96 10.49 2.42 13.47
CA ALA A 96 10.12 2.97 14.78
C ALA A 96 9.41 1.94 15.69
N ARG A 97 8.66 0.99 15.10
CA ARG A 97 7.91 -0.05 15.85
C ARG A 97 8.70 -1.33 16.11
N LEU A 98 9.76 -1.60 15.35
CA LEU A 98 10.70 -2.69 15.64
C LEU A 98 11.70 -2.33 16.75
N ASN A 99 12.04 -1.04 16.88
CA ASN A 99 12.96 -0.56 17.92
C ASN A 99 12.29 -0.29 19.28
N ALA A 100 10.97 -0.39 19.37
CA ALA A 100 10.27 -0.27 20.64
C ALA A 100 10.42 -1.57 21.43
N PRO A 101 10.85 -1.54 22.72
CA PRO A 101 10.93 -2.75 23.54
C PRO A 101 9.54 -3.38 23.65
N ALA A 102 9.47 -4.69 23.40
CA ALA A 102 8.27 -5.51 23.51
C ALA A 102 7.77 -5.61 24.95
#